data_AF-A0A6M3JTE7-F1
#
_entry.id   AF-A0A6M3JTE7-F1
#
_cell.length_a   1.000
_cell.length_b   1.000
_cell.length_c   1.000
_cell.angle_alpha   90.00
_cell.angle_beta   90.00
_cell.angle_gamma   90.00
#
_symmetry.space_group_name_H-M   'P 1'
#
loop_
_entity.id
_entity.type
_entity.pdbx_description
1 polymer ?
#
loop_
_entity_poly.entity_id
_entity_poly.type
_entity_poly.pdbx_seq_one_letter_code
_entity_poly.pdbx_strand_id
1 'polypeptide(L)'
;RPVWGDGPTTTGIMLVGEAPGGTEDRTGRPFDGKSGKELNGLYLPKCAEVSRERVFVSNVVKCRPGDKDETPSPELADFCGSHYLDEEIERIHPTHIAAVGATATRYLLGWDTVNMERVHGLVFYSPRFHTYVMPVYHPSFGLHNTPMMRFIMDDFRAFGGFVRGRGQAWVADTEEGDYSTRWDDGEIRSTIAVDTETEGNRLWSIQVSPKPYRAWLVKGEDSGGIARLREGIKRTNPVVVLHNAPFDLKMLHSVGIFPERYTDTMQMAYLLGMNGKGLKTLAFRIAWLVMREYGEVVAPAGEEKLLQYLVGVSQREWPEPEPEYEIKGGELKMHYPQRLEKRLKKYLKQYVCGDTKGSLVDYWKDKQRSGDRRMVEEVLGPTPVGYLSDIPFEEALRYACMDADATMRVYPHLMADIESYGLGDTLERDMAIVPDVVEIMTNGMIVNPDRLREIDRELDKGIMETLTQLRDMAGRWVNPNSTQQIAQFLYEKGVFESPLTSTDAEVMDRFNDREEVKVIQKHRELVKLKGTYVLPLLKYRDKNSRVHSDMSMSATETGRLASSNVNLQNVPTRTEQGRKIRDAFVSELGVSSGS
;
A
#
# COMPACT_ATOMS: atom_id res chain seq x y z
N ARG A 1 -35.30 -3.53 6.23
CA ARG A 1 -36.02 -2.97 7.40
C ARG A 1 -34.98 -2.43 8.38
N PRO A 2 -35.26 -1.45 9.25
CA PRO A 2 -34.28 -1.05 10.26
C PRO A 2 -34.08 -2.20 11.28
N VAL A 3 -32.83 -2.45 11.61
CA VAL A 3 -32.34 -3.38 12.63
C VAL A 3 -31.79 -2.51 13.77
N TRP A 4 -32.53 -2.46 14.86
CA TRP A 4 -32.22 -1.63 16.03
C TRP A 4 -31.17 -2.28 16.92
N GLY A 5 -30.50 -1.48 17.75
CA GLY A 5 -29.58 -2.01 18.76
C GLY A 5 -30.26 -3.00 19.72
N ASP A 6 -29.51 -4.00 20.17
CA ASP A 6 -29.98 -5.08 21.03
C ASP A 6 -29.02 -5.33 22.21
N GLY A 7 -29.60 -5.54 23.40
CA GLY A 7 -28.86 -5.81 24.62
C GLY A 7 -29.33 -4.98 25.81
N PRO A 8 -28.66 -5.12 26.97
CA PRO A 8 -29.00 -4.40 28.19
C PRO A 8 -28.73 -2.89 28.06
N THR A 9 -29.61 -2.07 28.64
CA THR A 9 -29.51 -0.60 28.59
C THR A 9 -28.75 0.01 29.75
N THR A 10 -28.41 -0.79 30.76
CA THR A 10 -27.69 -0.37 31.98
C THR A 10 -26.20 -0.69 31.93
N THR A 11 -25.69 -1.18 30.80
CA THR A 11 -24.30 -1.61 30.68
C THR A 11 -23.42 -0.50 30.16
N GLY A 12 -22.25 -0.32 30.78
CA GLY A 12 -21.21 0.55 30.25
C GLY A 12 -20.45 0.00 29.04
N ILE A 13 -20.89 -1.09 28.40
CA ILE A 13 -20.18 -1.75 27.28
C ILE A 13 -21.07 -1.77 26.05
N MET A 14 -20.56 -1.21 24.95
CA MET A 14 -21.23 -1.20 23.66
C MET A 14 -20.33 -1.73 22.55
N LEU A 15 -20.90 -2.45 21.60
CA LEU A 15 -20.26 -2.83 20.34
C LEU A 15 -21.00 -2.18 19.19
N VAL A 16 -20.26 -1.54 18.28
CA VAL A 16 -20.84 -0.84 17.13
C VAL A 16 -20.24 -1.37 15.85
N GLY A 17 -21.07 -2.00 15.01
CA GLY A 17 -20.71 -2.44 13.67
C GLY A 17 -21.07 -1.44 12.58
N GLU A 18 -20.85 -1.85 11.35
CA GLU A 18 -21.08 -1.03 10.16
C GLU A 18 -22.57 -0.98 9.77
N ALA A 19 -23.13 -2.12 9.41
CA ALA A 19 -24.50 -2.27 8.93
C ALA A 19 -25.01 -3.71 9.15
N PRO A 20 -26.33 -3.96 9.09
CA PRO A 20 -26.89 -5.30 9.18
C PRO A 20 -26.66 -6.07 7.88
N GLY A 21 -26.34 -7.36 8.00
CA GLY A 21 -26.29 -8.28 6.86
C GLY A 21 -27.65 -8.89 6.53
N GLY A 22 -27.66 -9.81 5.55
CA GLY A 22 -28.89 -10.47 5.12
C GLY A 22 -29.57 -11.36 6.17
N THR A 23 -28.87 -11.80 7.21
CA THR A 23 -29.51 -12.56 8.32
C THR A 23 -30.16 -11.59 9.30
N GLU A 24 -29.45 -10.54 9.67
CA GLU A 24 -29.89 -9.48 10.57
C GLU A 24 -31.12 -8.75 10.02
N ASP A 25 -31.19 -8.48 8.71
CA ASP A 25 -32.38 -7.87 8.08
C ASP A 25 -33.62 -8.77 8.16
N ARG A 26 -33.44 -10.10 8.17
CA ARG A 26 -34.53 -11.08 8.32
C ARG A 26 -34.96 -11.25 9.77
N THR A 27 -34.02 -11.30 10.71
CA THR A 27 -34.30 -11.57 12.14
C THR A 27 -34.59 -10.30 12.92
N GLY A 28 -34.22 -9.12 12.39
CA GLY A 28 -34.34 -7.84 13.08
C GLY A 28 -33.34 -7.66 14.22
N ARG A 29 -32.32 -8.53 14.32
CA ARG A 29 -31.33 -8.51 15.40
C ARG A 29 -29.92 -8.25 14.86
N PRO A 30 -29.18 -7.28 15.41
CA PRO A 30 -27.80 -7.02 15.02
C PRO A 30 -26.87 -8.17 15.46
N PHE A 31 -25.85 -8.47 14.65
CA PHE A 31 -24.87 -9.53 14.90
C PHE A 31 -25.49 -10.92 15.14
N ASP A 32 -26.46 -11.29 14.30
CA ASP A 32 -27.14 -12.60 14.33
C ASP A 32 -26.67 -13.54 13.19
N GLY A 33 -25.93 -13.00 12.22
CA GLY A 33 -25.30 -13.74 11.13
C GLY A 33 -24.07 -14.55 11.54
N LYS A 34 -23.30 -15.02 10.55
CA LYS A 34 -22.10 -15.85 10.77
C LYS A 34 -21.04 -15.14 11.62
N SER A 35 -20.75 -13.87 11.30
CA SER A 35 -19.83 -13.02 12.07
C SER A 35 -20.31 -12.79 13.50
N GLY A 36 -21.63 -12.64 13.68
CA GLY A 36 -22.26 -12.52 14.99
C GLY A 36 -22.14 -13.77 15.86
N LYS A 37 -22.23 -14.96 15.26
CA LYS A 37 -22.00 -16.23 15.97
C LYS A 37 -20.58 -16.38 16.48
N GLU A 38 -19.58 -16.02 15.67
CA GLU A 38 -18.18 -15.97 16.11
C GLU A 38 -17.97 -14.94 17.22
N LEU A 39 -18.56 -13.74 17.07
CA LEU A 39 -18.51 -12.71 18.09
C LEU A 39 -19.05 -13.20 19.45
N ASN A 40 -20.24 -13.80 19.42
CA ASN A 40 -20.95 -14.23 20.63
C ASN A 40 -20.40 -15.55 21.22
N GLY A 41 -19.84 -16.43 20.39
CA GLY A 41 -19.36 -17.75 20.80
C GLY A 41 -17.86 -17.83 21.10
N LEU A 42 -17.05 -16.99 20.45
CA LEU A 42 -15.59 -17.01 20.53
C LEU A 42 -15.03 -15.68 21.05
N TYR A 43 -15.21 -14.58 20.32
CA TYR A 43 -14.45 -13.36 20.59
C TYR A 43 -14.83 -12.68 21.91
N LEU A 44 -16.13 -12.49 22.19
CA LEU A 44 -16.57 -11.93 23.47
C LEU A 44 -16.27 -12.87 24.66
N PRO A 45 -16.75 -14.13 24.69
CA PRO A 45 -16.61 -14.96 25.89
C PRO A 45 -15.20 -15.55 26.08
N LYS A 46 -14.45 -15.85 25.01
CA LYS A 46 -13.14 -16.53 25.10
C LYS A 46 -11.95 -15.58 24.99
N CYS A 47 -12.09 -14.46 24.26
CA CYS A 47 -10.98 -13.52 24.08
C CYS A 47 -11.13 -12.31 25.01
N ALA A 48 -12.27 -11.62 24.97
CA ALA A 48 -12.54 -10.48 25.85
C ALA A 48 -12.89 -10.88 27.29
N GLU A 49 -13.36 -12.12 27.49
CA GLU A 49 -13.91 -12.60 28.77
C GLU A 49 -15.10 -11.73 29.22
N VAL A 50 -15.94 -11.33 28.26
CA VAL A 50 -17.16 -10.54 28.48
C VAL A 50 -18.36 -11.35 28.02
N SER A 51 -19.37 -11.45 28.88
CA SER A 51 -20.64 -12.12 28.56
C SER A 51 -21.46 -11.27 27.59
N ARG A 52 -22.08 -11.88 26.57
CA ARG A 52 -22.92 -11.15 25.59
C ARG A 52 -24.11 -10.42 26.25
N GLU A 53 -24.62 -10.94 27.35
CA GLU A 53 -25.69 -10.38 28.17
C GLU A 53 -25.30 -9.07 28.87
N ARG A 54 -24.01 -8.69 28.82
CA ARG A 54 -23.47 -7.44 29.37
C ARG A 54 -23.11 -6.42 28.29
N VAL A 55 -23.45 -6.69 27.04
CA VAL A 55 -23.03 -5.88 25.89
C VAL A 55 -24.25 -5.40 25.13
N PHE A 56 -24.38 -4.10 24.96
CA PHE A 56 -25.30 -3.52 23.98
C PHE A 56 -24.64 -3.55 22.59
N VAL A 57 -25.27 -4.16 21.59
CA VAL A 57 -24.71 -4.21 20.22
C VAL A 57 -25.58 -3.41 19.27
N SER A 58 -24.96 -2.66 18.38
CA SER A 58 -25.65 -1.85 17.38
C SER A 58 -24.80 -1.67 16.12
N ASN A 59 -25.33 -0.96 15.13
CA ASN A 59 -24.64 -0.58 13.90
C ASN A 59 -24.75 0.91 13.64
N VAL A 60 -23.79 1.48 12.91
CA VAL A 60 -23.88 2.87 12.41
C VAL A 60 -25.07 3.02 11.47
N VAL A 61 -25.18 2.14 10.47
CA VAL A 61 -26.32 2.09 9.56
C VAL A 61 -27.33 1.06 10.08
N LYS A 62 -28.62 1.43 10.13
CA LYS A 62 -29.68 0.54 10.65
C LYS A 62 -30.29 -0.38 9.60
N CYS A 63 -30.09 -0.11 8.32
CA CYS A 63 -30.67 -0.90 7.22
C CYS A 63 -29.58 -1.62 6.45
N ARG A 64 -29.90 -2.78 5.86
CA ARG A 64 -29.00 -3.51 4.97
C ARG A 64 -28.72 -2.69 3.69
N PRO A 65 -27.48 -2.29 3.42
CA PRO A 65 -27.10 -1.58 2.19
C PRO A 65 -26.98 -2.55 1.00
N GLY A 66 -27.77 -2.29 -0.05
CA GLY A 66 -27.80 -3.10 -1.25
C GLY A 66 -28.22 -4.57 -1.01
N ASP A 67 -28.05 -5.41 -2.03
CA ASP A 67 -28.40 -6.83 -1.97
C ASP A 67 -27.22 -7.72 -1.51
N LYS A 68 -26.00 -7.17 -1.47
CA LYS A 68 -24.74 -7.90 -1.27
C LYS A 68 -23.97 -7.54 0.01
N ASP A 69 -24.66 -6.98 1.02
CA ASP A 69 -24.02 -6.53 2.26
C ASP A 69 -22.89 -5.52 1.96
N GLU A 70 -23.20 -4.51 1.14
CA GLU A 70 -22.21 -3.55 0.65
C GLU A 70 -21.71 -2.63 1.76
N THR A 71 -20.46 -2.18 1.69
CA THR A 71 -20.00 -1.16 2.63
C THR A 71 -20.73 0.15 2.38
N PRO A 72 -21.40 0.75 3.39
CA PRO A 72 -22.13 1.99 3.22
C PRO A 72 -21.16 3.13 2.92
N SER A 73 -21.61 4.10 2.11
CA SER A 73 -20.81 5.31 1.88
C SER A 73 -20.65 6.11 3.19
N PRO A 74 -19.57 6.91 3.32
CA PRO A 74 -19.40 7.79 4.47
C PRO A 74 -20.62 8.68 4.73
N GLU A 75 -21.21 9.24 3.67
CA GLU A 75 -22.39 10.12 3.77
C GLU A 75 -23.61 9.38 4.28
N LEU A 76 -23.84 8.14 3.83
CA LEU A 76 -24.93 7.31 4.32
C LEU A 76 -24.73 6.93 5.79
N ALA A 77 -23.50 6.56 6.16
CA ALA A 77 -23.14 6.25 7.53
C ALA A 77 -23.30 7.47 8.45
N ASP A 78 -22.89 8.66 8.00
CA ASP A 78 -23.01 9.90 8.77
C ASP A 78 -24.48 10.31 8.95
N PHE A 79 -25.27 10.23 7.89
CA PHE A 79 -26.70 10.50 7.94
C PHE A 79 -27.42 9.51 8.86
N CYS A 80 -27.27 8.20 8.65
CA CYS A 80 -27.98 7.21 9.44
C CYS A 80 -27.52 7.21 10.91
N GLY A 81 -26.21 7.28 11.15
CA GLY A 81 -25.65 7.30 12.49
C GLY A 81 -26.18 8.48 13.31
N SER A 82 -26.19 9.69 12.73
CA SER A 82 -26.56 10.92 13.45
C SER A 82 -28.03 10.96 13.87
N HIS A 83 -28.89 10.17 13.23
CA HIS A 83 -30.32 10.12 13.54
C HIS A 83 -30.68 8.98 14.50
N TYR A 84 -29.84 7.95 14.61
CA TYR A 84 -30.23 6.72 15.33
C TYR A 84 -29.15 6.18 16.28
N LEU A 85 -27.89 6.13 15.84
CA LEU A 85 -26.81 5.63 16.70
C LEU A 85 -26.50 6.63 17.82
N ASP A 86 -26.53 7.94 17.52
CA ASP A 86 -26.31 8.98 18.52
C ASP A 86 -27.31 8.87 19.67
N GLU A 87 -28.61 8.76 19.36
CA GLU A 87 -29.66 8.58 20.37
C GLU A 87 -29.47 7.29 21.18
N GLU A 88 -29.01 6.22 20.55
CA GLU A 88 -28.69 4.98 21.26
C GLU A 88 -27.50 5.18 22.22
N ILE A 89 -26.42 5.82 21.79
CA ILE A 89 -25.25 6.08 22.66
C ILE A 89 -25.64 7.00 23.82
N GLU A 90 -26.39 8.07 23.56
CA GLU A 90 -26.91 8.98 24.59
C GLU A 90 -27.84 8.26 25.56
N ARG A 91 -28.65 7.31 25.12
CA ARG A 91 -29.52 6.55 26.03
C ARG A 91 -28.73 5.56 26.89
N ILE A 92 -27.76 4.88 26.29
CA ILE A 92 -27.02 3.78 26.93
C ILE A 92 -25.90 4.30 27.85
N HIS A 93 -25.37 5.50 27.57
CA HIS A 93 -24.20 6.07 28.25
C HIS A 93 -23.04 5.07 28.40
N PRO A 94 -22.56 4.46 27.30
CA PRO A 94 -21.49 3.48 27.39
C PRO A 94 -20.20 4.14 27.87
N THR A 95 -19.44 3.46 28.73
CA THR A 95 -18.10 3.87 29.14
C THR A 95 -17.01 3.27 28.26
N HIS A 96 -17.33 2.18 27.55
CA HIS A 96 -16.44 1.44 26.66
C HIS A 96 -17.19 1.09 25.38
N ILE A 97 -16.67 1.52 24.24
CA ILE A 97 -17.18 1.15 22.92
C ILE A 97 -16.12 0.35 22.16
N ALA A 98 -16.47 -0.84 21.65
CA ALA A 98 -15.70 -1.49 20.60
C ALA A 98 -16.25 -1.11 19.22
N ALA A 99 -15.45 -0.38 18.44
CA ALA A 99 -15.78 0.02 17.08
C ALA A 99 -15.35 -1.07 16.10
N VAL A 100 -16.32 -1.81 15.57
CA VAL A 100 -16.07 -3.01 14.76
C VAL A 100 -15.92 -2.61 13.29
N GLY A 101 -14.66 -2.51 12.84
CA GLY A 101 -14.29 -2.14 11.48
C GLY A 101 -14.12 -0.63 11.25
N ALA A 102 -13.74 -0.28 10.02
CA ALA A 102 -13.36 1.08 9.65
C ALA A 102 -14.54 2.06 9.70
N THR A 103 -15.73 1.67 9.22
CA THR A 103 -16.91 2.54 9.19
C THR A 103 -17.35 2.97 10.59
N ALA A 104 -17.43 2.03 11.53
CA ALA A 104 -17.77 2.33 12.92
C ALA A 104 -16.69 3.20 13.58
N THR A 105 -15.42 2.89 13.34
CA THR A 105 -14.28 3.67 13.87
C THR A 105 -14.32 5.11 13.38
N ARG A 106 -14.48 5.31 12.07
CA ARG A 106 -14.57 6.62 11.42
C ARG A 106 -15.67 7.46 12.05
N TYR A 107 -16.87 6.89 12.15
CA TYR A 107 -18.05 7.55 12.67
C TYR A 107 -17.89 7.94 14.15
N LEU A 108 -17.48 6.97 14.99
CA LEU A 108 -17.40 7.15 16.44
C LEU A 108 -16.29 8.12 16.88
N LEU A 109 -15.19 8.17 16.14
CA LEU A 109 -14.06 9.07 16.42
C LEU A 109 -14.14 10.39 15.65
N GLY A 110 -15.08 10.54 14.72
CA GLY A 110 -15.22 11.74 13.90
C GLY A 110 -14.03 11.98 12.98
N TRP A 111 -13.42 10.89 12.47
CA TRP A 111 -12.29 10.96 11.55
C TRP A 111 -12.77 10.92 10.10
N ASP A 112 -11.99 11.48 9.16
CA ASP A 112 -12.34 11.42 7.73
C ASP A 112 -11.98 10.06 7.13
N THR A 113 -10.83 9.51 7.53
CA THR A 113 -10.32 8.21 7.06
C THR A 113 -9.76 7.39 8.22
N VAL A 114 -9.71 6.07 8.03
CA VAL A 114 -9.23 5.13 9.05
C VAL A 114 -8.31 4.11 8.41
N ASN A 115 -7.09 4.00 8.94
CA ASN A 115 -6.21 2.88 8.66
C ASN A 115 -6.29 1.87 9.82
N MET A 116 -7.04 0.78 9.62
CA MET A 116 -7.22 -0.24 10.67
C MET A 116 -5.92 -0.89 11.12
N GLU A 117 -4.95 -1.08 10.23
CA GLU A 117 -3.61 -1.62 10.55
C GLU A 117 -2.90 -0.74 11.59
N ARG A 118 -3.13 0.58 11.52
CA ARG A 118 -2.56 1.55 12.45
C ARG A 118 -3.29 1.61 13.78
N VAL A 119 -4.63 1.60 13.78
CA VAL A 119 -5.42 2.00 14.96
C VAL A 119 -6.07 0.85 15.74
N HIS A 120 -6.17 -0.36 15.17
CA HIS A 120 -6.82 -1.48 15.87
C HIS A 120 -6.08 -1.83 17.17
N GLY A 121 -6.83 -2.23 18.19
CA GLY A 121 -6.24 -2.61 19.47
C GLY A 121 -5.84 -1.44 20.38
N LEU A 122 -5.97 -0.18 19.92
CA LEU A 122 -5.66 1.02 20.69
C LEU A 122 -6.94 1.69 21.19
N VAL A 123 -6.87 2.31 22.36
CA VAL A 123 -8.02 2.99 22.98
C VAL A 123 -7.94 4.48 22.66
N PHE A 124 -9.01 5.06 22.14
CA PHE A 124 -9.12 6.49 21.84
C PHE A 124 -10.27 7.10 22.63
N TYR A 125 -10.18 8.38 22.94
CA TYR A 125 -11.31 9.12 23.50
C TYR A 125 -12.12 9.77 22.37
N SER A 126 -13.44 9.61 22.38
CA SER A 126 -14.35 10.32 21.49
C SER A 126 -14.89 11.57 22.20
N PRO A 127 -14.49 12.78 21.78
CA PRO A 127 -15.02 14.01 22.36
C PRO A 127 -16.52 14.19 22.10
N ARG A 128 -17.02 13.69 20.96
CA ARG A 128 -18.44 13.79 20.57
C ARG A 128 -19.35 13.00 21.52
N PHE A 129 -18.93 11.81 21.92
CA PHE A 129 -19.74 10.91 22.73
C PHE A 129 -19.29 10.83 24.21
N HIS A 130 -18.27 11.61 24.58
CA HIS A 130 -17.69 11.63 25.93
C HIS A 130 -17.35 10.24 26.48
N THR A 131 -16.82 9.37 25.62
CA THR A 131 -16.55 7.96 25.94
C THR A 131 -15.32 7.45 25.22
N TYR A 132 -14.80 6.31 25.67
CA TYR A 132 -13.64 5.66 25.10
C TYR A 132 -14.06 4.62 24.06
N VAL A 133 -13.38 4.67 22.91
CA VAL A 133 -13.63 3.85 21.74
C VAL A 133 -12.36 3.08 21.40
N MET A 134 -12.50 1.77 21.22
CA MET A 134 -11.42 0.90 20.80
C MET A 134 -11.76 0.27 19.45
N PRO A 135 -11.05 0.63 18.37
CA PRO A 135 -11.20 -0.01 17.07
C PRO A 135 -10.78 -1.48 17.13
N VAL A 136 -11.61 -2.35 16.56
CA VAL A 136 -11.34 -3.79 16.43
C VAL A 136 -11.65 -4.23 15.01
N TYR A 137 -10.93 -5.23 14.50
CA TYR A 137 -11.27 -5.81 13.21
C TYR A 137 -12.65 -6.47 13.20
N HIS A 138 -13.35 -6.34 12.07
CA HIS A 138 -14.66 -6.96 11.91
C HIS A 138 -14.53 -8.49 11.82
N PRO A 139 -15.32 -9.28 12.58
CA PRO A 139 -15.24 -10.74 12.59
C PRO A 139 -15.34 -11.42 11.21
N SER A 140 -16.00 -10.79 10.24
CA SER A 140 -16.07 -11.30 8.86
C SER A 140 -14.70 -11.40 8.17
N PHE A 141 -13.72 -10.56 8.53
CA PHE A 141 -12.38 -10.65 7.96
C PHE A 141 -11.72 -11.98 8.30
N GLY A 142 -11.88 -12.46 9.54
CA GLY A 142 -11.33 -13.75 9.96
C GLY A 142 -11.99 -14.96 9.29
N LEU A 143 -13.26 -14.86 8.90
CA LEU A 143 -13.98 -15.95 8.20
C LEU A 143 -13.47 -16.20 6.78
N HIS A 144 -12.88 -15.19 6.16
CA HIS A 144 -12.38 -15.25 4.77
C HIS A 144 -10.85 -15.22 4.69
N ASN A 145 -10.18 -14.84 5.78
CA ASN A 145 -8.73 -14.73 5.87
C ASN A 145 -8.26 -15.24 7.25
N THR A 146 -7.84 -16.50 7.29
CA THR A 146 -7.43 -17.17 8.54
C THR A 146 -6.33 -16.42 9.31
N PRO A 147 -5.25 -15.90 8.68
CA PRO A 147 -4.28 -15.03 9.36
C PRO A 147 -4.91 -13.88 10.17
N MET A 148 -5.97 -13.25 9.66
CA MET A 148 -6.65 -12.13 10.33
C MET A 148 -7.34 -12.54 11.64
N MET A 149 -7.67 -13.81 11.82
CA MET A 149 -8.29 -14.29 13.07
C MET A 149 -7.39 -13.99 14.27
N ARG A 150 -6.06 -14.07 14.11
CA ARG A 150 -5.12 -13.77 15.20
C ARG A 150 -5.28 -12.34 15.70
N PHE A 151 -5.33 -11.37 14.79
CA PHE A 151 -5.48 -9.95 15.13
C PHE A 151 -6.84 -9.66 15.76
N ILE A 152 -7.92 -10.28 15.27
CA ILE A 152 -9.26 -10.13 15.88
C ILE A 152 -9.23 -10.69 17.31
N MET A 153 -8.62 -11.86 17.54
CA MET A 153 -8.50 -12.41 18.90
C MET A 153 -7.70 -11.50 19.82
N ASP A 154 -6.59 -10.94 19.34
CA ASP A 154 -5.76 -10.00 20.12
C ASP A 154 -6.49 -8.69 20.42
N ASP A 155 -7.25 -8.15 19.45
CA ASP A 155 -8.13 -6.99 19.64
C ASP A 155 -9.15 -7.22 20.75
N PHE A 156 -9.83 -8.37 20.72
CA PHE A 156 -10.82 -8.67 21.75
C PHE A 156 -10.18 -8.96 23.12
N ARG A 157 -8.98 -9.56 23.18
CA ARG A 157 -8.22 -9.67 24.44
C ARG A 157 -7.88 -8.30 25.01
N ALA A 158 -7.39 -7.39 24.16
CA ALA A 158 -7.10 -6.02 24.54
C ALA A 158 -8.38 -5.27 24.96
N PHE A 159 -9.52 -5.49 24.28
CA PHE A 159 -10.81 -4.91 24.65
C PHE A 159 -11.30 -5.42 26.01
N GLY A 160 -11.14 -6.71 26.29
CA GLY A 160 -11.39 -7.27 27.61
C GLY A 160 -10.49 -6.65 28.69
N GLY A 161 -9.22 -6.38 28.37
CA GLY A 161 -8.31 -5.62 29.20
C GLY A 161 -8.82 -4.22 29.50
N PHE A 162 -9.20 -3.49 28.46
CA PHE A 162 -9.76 -2.14 28.52
C PHE A 162 -11.02 -2.07 29.38
N VAL A 163 -11.98 -2.98 29.19
CA VAL A 163 -13.19 -3.12 30.03
C VAL A 163 -12.86 -3.38 31.50
N ARG A 164 -11.72 -4.02 31.79
CA ARG A 164 -11.21 -4.27 33.15
C ARG A 164 -10.30 -3.15 33.68
N GLY A 165 -10.23 -2.00 33.00
CA GLY A 165 -9.43 -0.84 33.40
C GLY A 165 -7.92 -1.00 33.13
N ARG A 166 -7.53 -1.90 32.22
CA ARG A 166 -6.13 -2.04 31.78
C ARG A 166 -5.90 -1.28 30.48
N GLY A 167 -4.73 -0.66 30.36
CA GLY A 167 -4.33 0.12 29.19
C GLY A 167 -4.48 1.62 29.40
N GLN A 168 -3.92 2.39 28.49
CA GLN A 168 -3.97 3.85 28.48
C GLN A 168 -4.63 4.31 27.19
N ALA A 169 -5.41 5.40 27.26
CA ALA A 169 -5.90 6.05 26.06
C ALA A 169 -4.71 6.59 25.26
N TRP A 170 -4.71 6.31 23.96
CA TRP A 170 -3.75 6.84 23.02
C TRP A 170 -3.88 8.36 22.98
N VAL A 171 -2.75 9.03 23.18
CA VAL A 171 -2.60 10.47 23.07
C VAL A 171 -1.39 10.72 22.20
N ALA A 172 -1.52 11.58 21.20
CA ALA A 172 -0.40 11.92 20.35
C ALA A 172 0.75 12.48 21.18
N ASP A 173 1.96 11.98 20.95
CA ASP A 173 3.16 12.66 21.39
C ASP A 173 3.34 13.92 20.55
N THR A 174 3.29 15.08 21.22
CA THR A 174 3.44 16.40 20.60
C THR A 174 4.78 17.05 20.94
N GLU A 175 5.69 16.35 21.62
CA GLU A 175 7.01 16.89 21.93
C GLU A 175 7.83 17.07 20.65
N GLU A 176 8.36 18.28 20.46
CA GLU A 176 9.18 18.62 19.30
C GLU A 176 10.59 18.05 19.44
N GLY A 177 11.05 17.32 18.42
CA GLY A 177 12.43 16.86 18.35
C GLY A 177 13.41 17.99 18.05
N ASP A 178 14.59 17.93 18.67
CA ASP A 178 15.74 18.78 18.38
C ASP A 178 16.45 18.28 17.11
N TYR A 179 16.01 18.78 15.96
CA TYR A 179 16.50 18.42 14.64
C TYR A 179 17.42 19.48 14.06
N SER A 180 18.61 19.08 13.62
CA SER A 180 19.61 20.05 13.15
C SER A 180 20.51 19.53 12.04
N THR A 181 21.14 20.46 11.32
CA THR A 181 22.31 20.18 10.48
C THR A 181 23.62 20.31 11.24
N ARG A 182 23.59 20.84 12.48
CA ARG A 182 24.75 20.94 13.37
C ARG A 182 24.78 19.74 14.29
N TRP A 183 25.89 19.01 14.27
CA TRP A 183 26.02 17.77 15.00
C TRP A 183 27.47 17.50 15.42
N ASP A 184 27.60 16.74 16.51
CA ASP A 184 28.84 16.31 17.13
C ASP A 184 28.95 14.78 17.01
N ASP A 185 30.07 14.29 16.45
CA ASP A 185 30.32 12.85 16.34
C ASP A 185 30.58 12.19 17.71
N GLY A 186 30.78 12.98 18.77
CA GLY A 186 30.73 12.54 20.16
C GLY A 186 29.34 12.12 20.65
N GLU A 187 28.26 12.48 19.94
CA GLU A 187 26.91 11.99 20.23
C GLU A 187 26.70 10.54 19.75
N ILE A 188 27.58 10.02 18.87
CA ILE A 188 27.55 8.62 18.44
C ILE A 188 28.02 7.75 19.61
N ARG A 189 27.13 6.90 20.13
CA ARG A 189 27.35 6.07 21.33
C ARG A 189 27.26 4.58 21.01
N SER A 190 26.68 3.78 21.89
CA SER A 190 26.53 2.33 21.69
C SER A 190 25.46 1.95 20.67
N THR A 191 24.49 2.85 20.43
CA THR A 191 23.36 2.64 19.53
C THR A 191 23.01 3.96 18.87
N ILE A 192 22.78 3.94 17.56
CA ILE A 192 22.25 5.06 16.79
C ILE A 192 21.20 4.53 15.83
N ALA A 193 20.18 5.31 15.50
CA ALA A 193 19.29 5.02 14.40
C ALA A 193 19.72 5.86 13.20
N VAL A 194 19.69 5.24 12.02
CA VAL A 194 20.10 5.89 10.77
C VAL A 194 18.98 5.73 9.75
N ASP A 195 18.76 6.78 8.98
CA ASP A 195 17.87 6.80 7.84
C ASP A 195 18.58 7.50 6.67
N THR A 196 18.20 7.17 5.44
CA THR A 196 18.76 7.80 4.24
C THR A 196 17.67 8.23 3.27
N GLU A 197 17.82 9.45 2.78
CA GLU A 197 16.91 10.02 1.79
C GLU A 197 17.59 10.15 0.44
N THR A 198 16.82 9.98 -0.64
CA THR A 198 17.35 9.89 -2.00
C THR A 198 16.63 10.81 -2.99
N GLU A 199 17.37 11.27 -4.00
CA GLU A 199 16.81 11.87 -5.21
C GLU A 199 17.08 10.91 -6.38
N GLY A 200 16.05 10.13 -6.73
CA GLY A 200 16.20 8.99 -7.63
C GLY A 200 17.12 7.93 -7.02
N ASN A 201 18.28 7.70 -7.63
CA ASN A 201 19.28 6.74 -7.14
C ASN A 201 20.50 7.41 -6.48
N ARG A 202 20.39 8.70 -6.14
CA ARG A 202 21.48 9.47 -5.51
C ARG A 202 21.14 9.76 -4.06
N LEU A 203 22.11 9.57 -3.17
CA LEU A 203 22.00 9.98 -1.78
C LEU A 203 21.79 11.49 -1.70
N TRP A 204 20.69 11.91 -1.10
CA TRP A 204 20.40 13.32 -0.82
C TRP A 204 20.83 13.69 0.60
N SER A 205 20.58 12.82 1.59
CA SER A 205 21.02 13.04 2.97
C SER A 205 21.03 11.75 3.81
N ILE A 206 21.76 11.80 4.92
CA ILE A 206 21.82 10.77 5.96
C ILE A 206 21.35 11.42 7.26
N GLN A 207 20.38 10.80 7.92
CA GLN A 207 19.86 11.23 9.20
C GLN A 207 20.35 10.27 10.27
N VAL A 208 20.74 10.82 11.41
CA VAL A 208 21.21 10.02 12.55
C VAL A 208 20.53 10.50 13.82
N SER A 209 19.85 9.60 14.50
CA SER A 209 19.31 9.81 15.84
C SER A 209 20.15 9.05 16.86
N PRO A 210 20.87 9.75 17.75
CA PRO A 210 21.61 9.08 18.84
C PRO A 210 20.73 8.73 20.05
N LYS A 211 19.54 9.33 20.16
CA LYS A 211 18.57 9.13 21.23
C LYS A 211 17.21 9.71 20.83
N PRO A 212 16.10 9.29 21.47
CA PRO A 212 14.78 9.89 21.24
C PRO A 212 14.79 11.42 21.32
N TYR A 213 13.99 12.07 20.46
CA TYR A 213 13.82 13.52 20.35
C TYR A 213 15.07 14.28 19.88
N ARG A 214 16.09 13.58 19.39
CA ARG A 214 17.32 14.18 18.86
C ARG A 214 17.69 13.48 17.56
N ALA A 215 17.85 14.25 16.49
CA ALA A 215 18.37 13.75 15.24
C ALA A 215 19.09 14.85 14.47
N TRP A 216 20.01 14.46 13.60
CA TRP A 216 20.71 15.40 12.74
C TRP A 216 20.87 14.88 11.33
N LEU A 217 20.97 15.83 10.39
CA LEU A 217 21.03 15.58 8.96
C LEU A 217 22.41 15.94 8.42
N VAL A 218 23.06 14.98 7.78
CA VAL A 218 24.26 15.15 6.96
C VAL A 218 23.85 15.16 5.49
N LYS A 219 24.17 16.23 4.76
CA LYS A 219 23.85 16.31 3.33
C LYS A 219 24.71 15.31 2.55
N GLY A 220 24.14 14.70 1.51
CA GLY A 220 24.84 13.75 0.63
C GLY A 220 26.03 14.36 -0.11
N GLU A 221 26.01 15.68 -0.33
CA GLU A 221 27.13 16.44 -0.92
C GLU A 221 28.22 16.84 0.09
N ASP A 222 27.96 16.73 1.41
CA ASP A 222 28.91 17.08 2.46
C ASP A 222 29.90 15.93 2.70
N SER A 223 30.88 15.81 1.80
CA SER A 223 31.94 14.80 1.90
C SER A 223 32.72 14.85 3.22
N GLY A 224 32.88 16.03 3.84
CA GLY A 224 33.55 16.20 5.14
C GLY A 224 32.70 15.66 6.29
N GLY A 225 31.40 15.96 6.28
CA GLY A 225 30.42 15.41 7.22
C GLY A 225 30.31 13.89 7.10
N ILE A 226 30.24 13.35 5.88
CA ILE A 226 30.20 11.90 5.63
C ILE A 226 31.48 11.22 6.13
N ALA A 227 32.66 11.81 5.87
CA ALA A 227 33.92 11.27 6.37
C ALA A 227 33.98 11.26 7.90
N ARG A 228 33.52 12.34 8.56
CA ARG A 228 33.40 12.40 10.02
C ARG A 228 32.43 11.34 10.57
N LEU A 229 31.28 11.16 9.92
CA LEU A 229 30.28 10.16 10.30
C LEU A 229 30.88 8.76 10.25
N ARG A 230 31.55 8.44 9.13
CA ARG A 230 32.27 7.18 8.95
C ARG A 230 33.27 6.91 10.06
N GLU A 231 34.11 7.89 10.38
CA GLU A 231 35.11 7.73 11.45
C GLU A 231 34.45 7.61 12.84
N GLY A 232 33.35 8.33 13.08
CA GLY A 232 32.57 8.22 14.32
C GLY A 232 31.99 6.81 14.52
N ILE A 233 31.36 6.25 13.48
CA ILE A 233 30.81 4.88 13.49
C ILE A 233 31.94 3.86 13.69
N LYS A 234 33.05 3.97 12.96
CA LYS A 234 34.21 3.07 13.15
C LYS A 234 34.80 3.14 14.55
N ARG A 235 34.95 4.34 15.10
CA ARG A 235 35.54 4.57 16.43
C ARG A 235 34.70 3.98 17.54
N THR A 236 33.38 4.04 17.44
CA THR A 236 32.46 3.69 18.52
C THR A 236 31.80 2.32 18.35
N ASN A 237 31.83 1.76 17.14
CA ASN A 237 31.20 0.50 16.74
C ASN A 237 29.76 0.35 17.29
N PRO A 238 28.87 1.31 16.99
CA PRO A 238 27.51 1.32 17.50
C PRO A 238 26.71 0.19 16.86
N VAL A 239 25.63 -0.23 17.53
CA VAL A 239 24.52 -0.89 16.83
C VAL A 239 23.80 0.18 16.01
N VAL A 240 23.87 0.06 14.68
CA VAL A 240 23.13 0.92 13.75
C VAL A 240 21.74 0.34 13.54
N VAL A 241 20.73 1.01 14.08
CA VAL A 241 19.33 0.65 13.94
C VAL A 241 18.76 1.28 12.68
N LEU A 242 18.15 0.47 11.83
CA LEU A 242 17.57 0.90 10.56
C LEU A 242 16.08 0.51 10.52
N HIS A 243 15.38 1.04 9.52
CA HIS A 243 14.04 0.60 9.18
C HIS A 243 14.03 0.27 7.69
N ASN A 244 13.93 -1.03 7.33
CA ASN A 244 14.22 -1.50 5.96
C ASN A 244 15.70 -1.37 5.58
N ALA A 245 16.54 -2.01 6.39
CA ALA A 245 18.00 -1.98 6.33
C ALA A 245 18.60 -2.19 4.93
N PRO A 246 18.10 -3.09 4.06
CA PRO A 246 18.69 -3.26 2.72
C PRO A 246 18.72 -1.96 1.90
N PHE A 247 17.75 -1.07 2.09
CA PHE A 247 17.71 0.21 1.38
C PHE A 247 18.79 1.17 1.89
N ASP A 248 18.82 1.41 3.20
CA ASP A 248 19.78 2.36 3.79
C ASP A 248 21.22 1.86 3.69
N LEU A 249 21.47 0.57 3.91
CA LEU A 249 22.81 0.01 3.78
C LEU A 249 23.34 0.13 2.36
N LYS A 250 22.50 -0.03 1.34
CA LYS A 250 22.90 0.23 -0.05
C LYS A 250 23.38 1.68 -0.22
N MET A 251 22.67 2.65 0.37
CA MET A 251 23.05 4.06 0.31
C MET A 251 24.31 4.37 1.12
N LEU A 252 24.43 3.85 2.34
CA LEU A 252 25.61 4.01 3.19
C LEU A 252 26.88 3.40 2.56
N HIS A 253 26.76 2.20 1.98
CA HIS A 253 27.86 1.54 1.27
C HIS A 253 28.34 2.38 0.07
N SER A 254 27.42 3.05 -0.64
CA SER A 254 27.75 3.89 -1.79
C SER A 254 28.65 5.09 -1.44
N VAL A 255 28.66 5.52 -0.17
CA VAL A 255 29.50 6.60 0.35
C VAL A 255 30.61 6.10 1.30
N GLY A 256 30.83 4.79 1.32
CA GLY A 256 31.93 4.16 2.05
C GLY A 256 31.72 4.02 3.56
N ILE A 257 30.46 4.05 4.04
CA ILE A 257 30.10 3.73 5.41
C ILE A 257 29.62 2.26 5.45
N PHE A 258 30.31 1.42 6.22
CA PHE A 258 30.01 -0.01 6.35
C PHE A 258 29.86 -0.36 7.84
N PRO A 259 28.64 -0.26 8.42
CA PRO A 259 28.42 -0.61 9.82
C PRO A 259 28.71 -2.09 10.06
N GLU A 260 29.52 -2.42 11.08
CA GLU A 260 29.79 -3.82 11.47
C GLU A 260 28.62 -4.44 12.25
N ARG A 261 27.88 -3.60 12.99
CA ARG A 261 26.75 -4.01 13.83
C ARG A 261 25.52 -3.20 13.42
N TYR A 262 24.48 -3.89 13.00
CA TYR A 262 23.22 -3.26 12.63
C TYR A 262 22.03 -4.16 12.91
N THR A 263 20.84 -3.58 12.88
CA THR A 263 19.58 -4.28 13.04
C THR A 263 18.44 -3.54 12.35
N ASP A 264 17.29 -4.19 12.16
CA ASP A 264 16.17 -3.67 11.38
C ASP A 264 14.84 -3.77 12.15
N THR A 265 14.25 -2.63 12.46
CA THR A 265 12.96 -2.53 13.17
C THR A 265 11.79 -3.11 12.36
N MET A 266 11.84 -3.05 11.03
CA MET A 266 10.84 -3.70 10.16
C MET A 266 10.95 -5.23 10.24
N GLN A 267 12.17 -5.77 10.32
CA GLN A 267 12.37 -7.22 10.49
C GLN A 267 11.96 -7.68 11.89
N MET A 268 12.21 -6.88 12.93
CA MET A 268 11.69 -7.18 14.28
C MET A 268 10.17 -7.25 14.28
N ALA A 269 9.49 -6.24 13.72
CA ALA A 269 8.04 -6.22 13.61
C ALA A 269 7.50 -7.41 12.80
N TYR A 270 8.24 -7.85 11.78
CA TYR A 270 7.93 -9.06 11.02
C TYR A 270 7.99 -10.33 11.87
N LEU A 271 9.09 -10.54 12.61
CA LEU A 271 9.27 -11.70 13.48
C LEU A 271 8.24 -11.75 14.62
N LEU A 272 7.84 -10.57 15.12
CA LEU A 272 6.78 -10.43 16.12
C LEU A 272 5.37 -10.64 15.55
N GLY A 273 5.23 -10.85 14.24
CA GLY A 273 3.93 -11.06 13.59
C GLY A 273 3.03 -9.83 13.66
N MET A 274 3.61 -8.63 13.75
CA MET A 274 2.84 -7.40 13.87
C MET A 274 2.02 -7.12 12.61
N ASN A 275 0.80 -6.65 12.85
CA ASN A 275 -0.06 -6.11 11.81
C ASN A 275 0.43 -4.70 11.47
N GLY A 276 1.01 -4.57 10.29
CA GLY A 276 1.72 -3.37 9.88
C GLY A 276 3.14 -3.26 10.39
N LYS A 277 4.05 -3.14 9.43
CA LYS A 277 5.49 -3.15 9.65
C LYS A 277 6.16 -1.86 9.23
N GLY A 278 5.45 -0.95 8.56
CA GLY A 278 6.01 0.33 8.14
C GLY A 278 6.24 1.25 9.34
N LEU A 279 7.31 2.05 9.25
CA LEU A 279 7.76 2.91 10.34
C LEU A 279 6.66 3.78 10.93
N LYS A 280 5.85 4.42 10.07
CA LYS A 280 4.74 5.29 10.51
C LYS A 280 3.69 4.55 11.32
N THR A 281 3.39 3.30 10.95
CA THR A 281 2.47 2.44 11.71
C THR A 281 3.08 2.07 13.06
N LEU A 282 4.36 1.67 13.08
CA LEU A 282 5.06 1.33 14.32
C LEU A 282 5.21 2.53 15.25
N ALA A 283 5.61 3.68 14.72
CA ALA A 283 5.76 4.93 15.45
C ALA A 283 4.43 5.38 16.07
N PHE A 284 3.32 5.29 15.33
CA PHE A 284 1.99 5.59 15.86
C PHE A 284 1.59 4.64 16.99
N ARG A 285 1.82 3.33 16.82
CA ARG A 285 1.36 2.29 17.77
C ARG A 285 2.21 2.21 19.03
N ILE A 286 3.52 2.35 18.89
CA ILE A 286 4.52 2.11 19.94
C ILE A 286 4.97 3.43 20.56
N ALA A 287 5.34 4.40 19.74
CA ALA A 287 5.91 5.68 20.19
C ALA A 287 4.89 6.82 20.25
N TRP A 288 3.63 6.55 19.88
CA TRP A 288 2.51 7.49 19.85
C TRP A 288 2.76 8.72 18.98
N LEU A 289 3.70 8.59 18.04
CA LEU A 289 4.14 9.64 17.15
C LEU A 289 3.29 9.65 15.88
N VAL A 290 2.72 10.80 15.55
CA VAL A 290 1.99 11.01 14.30
C VAL A 290 2.94 11.54 13.24
N MET A 291 3.11 10.77 12.17
CA MET A 291 3.99 11.11 11.05
C MET A 291 3.14 11.37 9.80
N ARG A 292 3.56 12.34 8.98
CA ARG A 292 2.92 12.65 7.69
C ARG A 292 3.32 11.63 6.63
N GLU A 293 2.45 11.39 5.65
CA GLU A 293 2.83 10.51 4.55
C GLU A 293 3.81 11.21 3.59
N TYR A 294 4.80 10.48 3.05
CA TYR A 294 5.83 11.06 2.17
C TYR A 294 5.18 11.75 0.96
N GLY A 295 4.21 11.06 0.35
CA GLY A 295 3.45 11.57 -0.78
C GLY A 295 2.69 12.86 -0.48
N GLU A 296 2.24 13.08 0.76
CA GLU A 296 1.56 14.32 1.17
C GLU A 296 2.56 15.47 1.39
N VAL A 297 3.77 15.16 1.83
CA VAL A 297 4.83 16.14 2.08
C VAL A 297 5.38 16.70 0.78
N VAL A 298 5.63 15.82 -0.22
CA VAL A 298 6.18 16.25 -1.51
C VAL A 298 5.10 16.56 -2.57
N ALA A 299 3.81 16.29 -2.30
CA ALA A 299 2.72 16.50 -3.25
C ALA A 299 2.71 17.91 -3.87
N PRO A 300 2.80 19.00 -3.09
CA PRO A 300 2.77 20.36 -3.67
C PRO A 300 3.88 20.59 -4.69
N ALA A 301 5.11 20.19 -4.36
CA ALA A 301 6.25 20.30 -5.27
C ALA A 301 6.12 19.38 -6.50
N GLY A 302 5.59 18.17 -6.31
CA GLY A 302 5.29 17.24 -7.40
C GLY A 302 4.24 17.79 -8.38
N GLU A 303 3.19 18.43 -7.86
CA GLU A 303 2.17 19.07 -8.68
C GLU A 303 2.72 20.27 -9.46
N GLU A 304 3.56 21.10 -8.84
CA GLU A 304 4.22 22.21 -9.51
C GLU A 304 5.13 21.74 -10.66
N LYS A 305 5.97 20.74 -10.40
CA LYS A 305 6.81 20.12 -11.42
C LYS A 305 5.99 19.53 -12.56
N LEU A 306 4.89 18.83 -12.24
CA LEU A 306 3.99 18.28 -13.24
C LEU A 306 3.34 19.39 -14.08
N LEU A 307 2.94 20.50 -13.46
CA LEU A 307 2.37 21.63 -14.17
C LEU A 307 3.36 22.22 -15.17
N GLN A 308 4.60 22.49 -14.73
CA GLN A 308 5.66 23.00 -15.61
C GLN A 308 5.95 22.05 -16.77
N TYR A 309 6.01 20.74 -16.48
CA TYR A 309 6.19 19.69 -17.48
C TYR A 309 5.08 19.71 -18.53
N LEU A 310 3.81 19.75 -18.11
CA LEU A 310 2.66 19.76 -19.01
C LEU A 310 2.52 21.07 -19.79
N VAL A 311 2.93 22.21 -19.23
CA VAL A 311 3.05 23.46 -19.98
C VAL A 311 4.06 23.27 -21.12
N GLY A 312 5.22 22.67 -20.84
CA GLY A 312 6.22 22.33 -21.87
C GLY A 312 5.68 21.38 -22.95
N VAL A 313 4.92 20.34 -22.56
CA VAL A 313 4.23 19.44 -23.51
C VAL A 313 3.27 20.23 -24.39
N SER A 314 2.49 21.14 -23.81
CA SER A 314 1.48 21.92 -24.53
C SER A 314 2.08 22.91 -25.55
N GLN A 315 3.37 23.24 -25.42
CA GLN A 315 4.06 24.15 -26.34
C GLN A 315 4.66 23.44 -27.56
N ARG A 316 4.64 22.11 -27.59
CA ARG A 316 5.17 21.29 -28.69
C ARG A 316 4.05 20.78 -29.58
N GLU A 317 4.38 20.48 -30.82
CA GLU A 317 3.49 19.78 -31.74
C GLU A 317 3.64 18.28 -31.55
N TRP A 318 2.50 17.58 -31.43
CA TRP A 318 2.46 16.13 -31.26
C TRP A 318 1.79 15.47 -32.48
N PRO A 319 2.05 14.17 -32.72
CA PRO A 319 1.39 13.42 -33.78
C PRO A 319 -0.13 13.56 -33.74
N GLU A 320 -0.76 13.49 -34.92
CA GLU A 320 -2.21 13.41 -35.02
C GLU A 320 -2.70 12.15 -34.28
N PRO A 321 -3.73 12.27 -33.42
CA PRO A 321 -4.27 11.11 -32.74
C PRO A 321 -4.95 10.18 -33.75
N GLU A 322 -4.85 8.88 -33.50
CA GLU A 322 -5.63 7.89 -34.23
C GLU A 322 -7.14 8.16 -34.08
N PRO A 323 -7.95 7.90 -35.13
CA PRO A 323 -9.40 8.03 -35.03
C PRO A 323 -9.94 7.10 -33.97
N GLU A 324 -10.78 7.64 -33.09
CA GLU A 324 -11.51 6.87 -32.09
C GLU A 324 -12.86 6.45 -32.68
N TYR A 325 -13.32 5.27 -32.29
CA TYR A 325 -14.59 4.71 -32.76
C TYR A 325 -15.54 4.53 -31.58
N GLU A 326 -16.72 5.13 -31.66
CA GLU A 326 -17.74 5.06 -30.62
C GLU A 326 -19.04 4.51 -31.23
N ILE A 327 -19.65 3.54 -30.57
CA ILE A 327 -20.97 3.02 -30.96
C ILE A 327 -22.04 3.88 -30.29
N LYS A 328 -22.74 4.69 -31.08
CA LYS A 328 -23.86 5.52 -30.61
C LYS A 328 -25.13 5.15 -31.36
N GLY A 329 -26.10 4.60 -30.65
CA GLY A 329 -27.39 4.20 -31.23
C GLY A 329 -27.32 3.00 -32.18
N GLY A 330 -26.31 2.13 -32.05
CA GLY A 330 -26.13 0.96 -32.92
C GLY A 330 -25.30 1.21 -34.19
N GLU A 331 -24.86 2.45 -34.44
CA GLU A 331 -23.97 2.80 -35.54
C GLU A 331 -22.55 3.11 -35.03
N LEU A 332 -21.54 2.64 -35.77
CA LEU A 332 -20.13 2.95 -35.52
C LEU A 332 -19.84 4.37 -36.03
N LYS A 333 -19.65 5.32 -35.12
CA LYS A 333 -19.22 6.68 -35.46
C LYS A 333 -17.74 6.83 -35.21
N MET A 334 -17.05 7.37 -36.21
CA MET A 334 -15.63 7.68 -36.15
C MET A 334 -15.46 9.16 -35.79
N HIS A 335 -14.71 9.46 -34.74
CA HIS A 335 -14.36 10.83 -34.36
C HIS A 335 -12.84 10.99 -34.28
N TYR A 336 -12.35 12.14 -34.72
CA TYR A 336 -10.94 12.49 -34.61
C TYR A 336 -10.74 13.29 -33.32
N PRO A 337 -9.98 12.77 -32.35
CA PRO A 337 -9.64 13.54 -31.16
C PRO A 337 -8.86 14.80 -31.56
N GLN A 338 -8.95 15.85 -30.75
CA GLN A 338 -8.03 16.97 -30.93
C GLN A 338 -6.60 16.53 -30.61
N ARG A 339 -5.61 17.11 -31.28
CA ARG A 339 -4.20 16.90 -30.94
C ARG A 339 -3.90 17.16 -29.47
N LEU A 340 -2.91 16.43 -28.95
CA LEU A 340 -2.56 16.43 -27.52
C LEU A 340 -2.29 17.85 -26.99
N GLU A 341 -1.53 18.68 -27.70
CA GLU A 341 -1.22 20.03 -27.26
C GLU A 341 -2.45 20.93 -27.16
N LYS A 342 -3.44 20.76 -28.04
CA LYS A 342 -4.69 21.53 -28.00
C LYS A 342 -5.57 21.09 -26.83
N ARG A 343 -5.69 19.77 -26.62
CA ARG A 343 -6.39 19.20 -25.47
C ARG A 343 -5.77 19.67 -24.15
N LEU A 344 -4.44 19.63 -24.05
CA LEU A 344 -3.70 20.07 -22.87
C LEU A 344 -3.83 21.57 -22.62
N LYS A 345 -3.68 22.44 -23.64
CA LYS A 345 -3.88 23.89 -23.46
C LYS A 345 -5.27 24.21 -22.90
N LYS A 346 -6.31 23.54 -23.41
CA LYS A 346 -7.67 23.70 -22.91
C LYS A 346 -7.79 23.27 -21.45
N TYR A 347 -7.27 22.09 -21.12
CA TYR A 347 -7.31 21.57 -19.75
C TYR A 347 -6.51 22.44 -18.77
N LEU A 348 -5.26 22.79 -19.10
CA LEU A 348 -4.41 23.64 -18.25
C LEU A 348 -5.03 25.01 -18.01
N LYS A 349 -5.69 25.60 -19.01
CA LYS A 349 -6.45 26.84 -18.83
C LYS A 349 -7.58 26.66 -17.79
N GLN A 350 -8.35 25.57 -17.89
CA GLN A 350 -9.41 25.28 -16.92
C GLN A 350 -8.84 25.01 -15.52
N TYR A 351 -7.72 24.29 -15.44
CA TYR A 351 -7.05 23.96 -14.19
C TYR A 351 -6.60 25.22 -13.43
N VAL A 352 -5.92 26.14 -14.13
CA VAL A 352 -5.46 27.41 -13.55
C VAL A 352 -6.63 28.30 -13.12
N CYS A 353 -7.77 28.25 -13.82
CA CYS A 353 -8.98 28.97 -13.44
C CYS A 353 -9.76 28.31 -12.29
N GLY A 354 -9.39 27.11 -11.83
CA GLY A 354 -10.14 26.35 -10.83
C GLY A 354 -11.41 25.68 -11.36
N ASP A 355 -11.55 25.56 -12.68
CA ASP A 355 -12.76 25.04 -13.36
C ASP A 355 -12.72 23.51 -13.59
N THR A 356 -11.72 22.81 -13.03
CA THR A 356 -11.56 21.36 -13.19
C THR A 356 -12.01 20.59 -11.95
N LYS A 357 -12.65 19.43 -12.16
CA LYS A 357 -12.86 18.44 -11.11
C LYS A 357 -11.64 17.52 -11.02
N GLY A 358 -11.02 17.42 -9.84
CA GLY A 358 -9.89 16.52 -9.57
C GLY A 358 -8.51 17.17 -9.70
N SER A 359 -7.47 16.44 -9.28
CA SER A 359 -6.08 16.93 -9.29
C SER A 359 -5.44 16.86 -10.69
N LEU A 360 -4.40 17.67 -10.90
CA LEU A 360 -3.56 17.58 -12.10
C LEU A 360 -2.93 16.19 -12.27
N VAL A 361 -2.59 15.56 -11.15
CA VAL A 361 -2.03 14.22 -11.08
C VAL A 361 -3.03 13.19 -11.60
N ASP A 362 -4.30 13.27 -11.19
CA ASP A 362 -5.34 12.32 -11.62
C ASP A 362 -5.63 12.47 -13.12
N TYR A 363 -5.65 13.70 -13.62
CA TYR A 363 -5.75 13.94 -15.05
C TYR A 363 -4.60 13.30 -15.82
N TRP A 364 -3.36 13.45 -15.34
CA TRP A 364 -2.21 12.89 -16.04
C TRP A 364 -2.11 11.36 -15.94
N LYS A 365 -2.55 10.78 -14.81
CA LYS A 365 -2.74 9.33 -14.66
C LYS A 365 -3.72 8.78 -15.69
N ASP A 366 -4.82 9.47 -15.96
CA ASP A 366 -5.78 9.08 -17.00
C ASP A 366 -5.13 9.01 -18.40
N LYS A 367 -4.21 9.94 -18.72
CA LYS A 367 -3.47 9.95 -20.00
C LYS A 367 -2.47 8.81 -20.19
N GLN A 368 -2.20 8.03 -19.14
CA GLN A 368 -1.51 6.76 -19.29
C GLN A 368 -2.36 5.73 -20.04
N ARG A 369 -3.68 5.75 -19.85
CA ARG A 369 -4.61 4.80 -20.47
C ARG A 369 -4.84 5.10 -21.95
N SER A 370 -4.82 6.38 -22.34
CA SER A 370 -4.92 6.79 -23.74
C SER A 370 -3.62 6.63 -24.53
N GLY A 371 -2.51 6.27 -23.88
CA GLY A 371 -1.19 6.18 -24.50
C GLY A 371 -0.46 7.52 -24.68
N ASP A 372 -1.17 8.65 -24.53
CA ASP A 372 -0.61 10.01 -24.66
C ASP A 372 0.60 10.22 -23.73
N ARG A 373 0.48 9.79 -22.46
CA ARG A 373 1.58 9.92 -21.48
C ARG A 373 2.81 9.14 -21.92
N ARG A 374 2.64 7.92 -22.46
CA ARG A 374 3.76 7.09 -22.91
C ARG A 374 4.51 7.78 -24.04
N MET A 375 3.78 8.28 -25.04
CA MET A 375 4.36 9.04 -26.15
C MET A 375 5.11 10.28 -25.66
N VAL A 376 4.53 11.01 -24.71
CA VAL A 376 5.18 12.18 -24.10
C VAL A 376 6.45 11.79 -23.35
N GLU A 377 6.41 10.73 -22.56
CA GLU A 377 7.56 10.26 -21.78
C GLU A 377 8.68 9.70 -22.66
N GLU A 378 8.37 9.17 -23.85
CA GLU A 378 9.36 8.74 -24.85
C GLU A 378 10.13 9.93 -25.46
N VAL A 379 9.50 11.11 -25.57
CA VAL A 379 10.09 12.30 -26.19
C VAL A 379 10.75 13.24 -25.18
N LEU A 380 10.10 13.45 -24.03
CA LEU A 380 10.55 14.42 -23.01
C LEU A 380 11.22 13.79 -21.80
N GLY A 381 11.21 12.46 -21.70
CA GLY A 381 11.63 11.75 -20.51
C GLY A 381 10.49 11.54 -19.51
N PRO A 382 10.75 10.86 -18.39
CA PRO A 382 9.71 10.47 -17.45
C PRO A 382 9.00 11.70 -16.85
N THR A 383 7.73 11.53 -16.50
CA THR A 383 6.99 12.54 -15.72
C THR A 383 7.77 12.86 -14.45
N PRO A 384 8.04 14.14 -14.15
CA PRO A 384 8.78 14.50 -12.96
C PRO A 384 7.98 14.16 -11.70
N VAL A 385 8.71 13.84 -10.63
CA VAL A 385 8.16 13.60 -9.30
C VAL A 385 8.72 14.62 -8.33
N GLY A 386 8.00 14.87 -7.24
CA GLY A 386 8.48 15.69 -6.13
C GLY A 386 9.41 14.89 -5.22
N TYR A 387 10.46 15.56 -4.75
CA TYR A 387 11.42 15.06 -3.77
C TYR A 387 11.49 16.02 -2.58
N LEU A 388 12.09 15.56 -1.48
CA LEU A 388 12.39 16.42 -0.33
C LEU A 388 13.35 17.57 -0.68
N SER A 389 14.16 17.43 -1.74
CA SER A 389 14.99 18.51 -2.28
C SER A 389 14.18 19.67 -2.89
N ASP A 390 12.89 19.45 -3.19
CA ASP A 390 12.03 20.43 -3.86
C ASP A 390 11.15 21.25 -2.91
N ILE A 391 11.12 20.89 -1.62
CA ILE A 391 10.33 21.59 -0.61
C ILE A 391 11.23 22.49 0.25
N PRO A 392 10.67 23.41 1.07
CA PRO A 392 11.48 24.22 1.97
C PRO A 392 12.38 23.34 2.87
N PHE A 393 13.68 23.67 2.93
CA PHE A 393 14.68 22.83 3.59
C PHE A 393 14.34 22.51 5.04
N GLU A 394 13.71 23.44 5.78
CA GLU A 394 13.30 23.21 7.17
C GLU A 394 12.21 22.13 7.28
N GLU A 395 11.26 22.08 6.34
CA GLU A 395 10.24 21.03 6.29
C GLU A 395 10.87 19.69 5.95
N ALA A 396 11.78 19.68 4.97
CA ALA A 396 12.52 18.49 4.58
C ALA A 396 13.42 17.94 5.71
N LEU A 397 14.11 18.83 6.42
CA LEU A 397 14.92 18.50 7.60
C LEU A 397 14.06 17.85 8.68
N ARG A 398 12.90 18.45 9.01
CA ARG A 398 12.01 17.91 10.04
C ARG A 398 11.42 16.56 9.66
N TYR A 399 11.02 16.39 8.40
CA TYR A 399 10.50 15.11 7.92
C TYR A 399 11.56 14.01 8.02
N ALA A 400 12.72 14.23 7.42
CA ALA A 400 13.74 13.19 7.35
C ALA A 400 14.33 12.86 8.73
N CYS A 401 14.60 13.86 9.58
CA CYS A 401 15.10 13.61 10.94
C CYS A 401 14.08 12.85 11.80
N MET A 402 12.78 13.03 11.54
CA MET A 402 11.72 12.32 12.25
C MET A 402 11.73 10.82 11.94
N ASP A 403 12.14 10.38 10.75
CA ASP A 403 12.21 8.95 10.42
C ASP A 403 13.33 8.26 11.24
N ALA A 404 14.51 8.88 11.36
CA ALA A 404 15.58 8.38 12.23
C ALA A 404 15.18 8.42 13.73
N ASP A 405 14.55 9.49 14.19
CA ASP A 405 14.08 9.59 15.58
C ASP A 405 12.98 8.57 15.89
N ALA A 406 11.99 8.42 15.00
CA ALA A 406 10.94 7.41 15.13
C ALA A 406 11.54 6.00 15.23
N THR A 407 12.54 5.69 14.39
CA THR A 407 13.27 4.42 14.44
C THR A 407 13.94 4.22 15.80
N MET A 408 14.59 5.25 16.34
CA MET A 408 15.20 5.21 17.68
C MET A 408 14.17 5.01 18.80
N ARG A 409 12.98 5.62 18.67
CA ARG A 409 11.90 5.49 19.67
C ARG A 409 11.26 4.11 19.67
N VAL A 410 11.05 3.49 18.50
CA VAL A 410 10.38 2.18 18.42
C VAL A 410 11.31 1.01 18.76
N TYR A 411 12.61 1.13 18.47
CA TYR A 411 13.60 0.09 18.65
C TYR A 411 13.62 -0.57 20.04
N PRO A 412 13.71 0.16 21.17
CA PRO A 412 13.82 -0.47 22.49
C PRO A 412 12.59 -1.32 22.83
N HIS A 413 11.40 -0.95 22.38
CA HIS A 413 10.18 -1.73 22.59
C HIS A 413 10.18 -3.03 21.78
N LEU A 414 10.53 -2.94 20.49
CA LEU A 414 10.63 -4.11 19.62
C LEU A 414 11.71 -5.08 20.11
N MET A 415 12.86 -4.57 20.54
CA MET A 415 13.94 -5.40 21.06
C MET A 415 13.52 -6.11 22.35
N ALA A 416 12.85 -5.42 23.27
CA ALA A 416 12.32 -6.04 24.49
C ALA A 416 11.34 -7.18 24.18
N ASP A 417 10.47 -7.01 23.19
CA ASP A 417 9.56 -8.06 22.75
C ASP A 417 10.32 -9.24 22.11
N ILE A 418 11.29 -8.97 21.22
CA ILE A 418 12.15 -10.00 20.60
C ILE A 418 12.85 -10.84 21.68
N GLU A 419 13.40 -10.21 22.72
CA GLU A 419 14.03 -10.90 23.84
C GLU A 419 13.01 -11.72 24.64
N SER A 420 11.84 -11.15 24.94
CA SER A 420 10.79 -11.82 25.72
C SER A 420 10.25 -13.09 25.05
N TYR A 421 10.20 -13.10 23.71
CA TYR A 421 9.77 -14.25 22.91
C TYR A 421 10.91 -15.19 22.51
N GLY A 422 12.16 -14.88 22.88
CA GLY A 422 13.33 -15.70 22.55
C GLY A 422 13.66 -15.71 21.05
N LEU A 423 13.40 -14.61 20.34
CA LEU A 423 13.58 -14.49 18.89
C LEU A 423 14.96 -13.92 18.50
N GLY A 424 15.85 -13.68 19.46
CA GLY A 424 17.18 -13.07 19.24
C GLY A 424 18.02 -13.79 18.18
N ASP A 425 18.20 -15.10 18.32
CA ASP A 425 18.97 -15.92 17.35
C ASP A 425 18.36 -15.89 15.94
N THR A 426 17.04 -15.78 15.83
CA THR A 426 16.36 -15.71 14.54
C THR A 426 16.57 -14.34 13.90
N LEU A 427 16.46 -13.26 14.68
CA LEU A 427 16.79 -11.92 14.23
C LEU A 427 18.25 -11.83 13.76
N GLU A 428 19.19 -12.41 14.50
CA GLU A 428 20.61 -12.43 14.12
C GLU A 428 20.83 -13.15 12.77
N ARG A 429 20.21 -14.31 12.56
CA ARG A 429 20.26 -15.02 11.27
C ARG A 429 19.67 -14.21 10.12
N ASP A 430 18.55 -13.53 10.36
CA ASP A 430 17.91 -12.68 9.34
C ASP A 430 18.78 -11.45 9.02
N MET A 431 19.44 -10.86 10.01
CA MET A 431 20.36 -9.73 9.78
C MET A 431 21.63 -10.18 9.06
N ALA A 432 22.10 -11.41 9.27
CA ALA A 432 23.32 -11.92 8.63
C ALA A 432 23.23 -12.01 7.10
N ILE A 433 22.03 -12.17 6.53
CA ILE A 433 21.83 -12.25 5.07
C ILE A 433 21.67 -10.88 4.39
N VAL A 434 21.47 -9.81 5.17
CA VAL A 434 21.23 -8.46 4.63
C VAL A 434 22.36 -7.98 3.69
N PRO A 435 23.66 -8.23 3.95
CA PRO A 435 24.73 -7.80 3.05
C PRO A 435 24.61 -8.44 1.67
N ASP A 436 24.27 -9.74 1.61
CA ASP A 436 24.05 -10.46 0.35
C ASP A 436 22.85 -9.89 -0.41
N VAL A 437 21.78 -9.53 0.31
CA VAL A 437 20.60 -8.88 -0.28
C VAL A 437 20.96 -7.51 -0.86
N VAL A 438 21.73 -6.70 -0.13
CA VAL A 438 22.23 -5.40 -0.59
C VAL A 438 23.10 -5.58 -1.84
N GLU A 439 23.96 -6.59 -1.88
CA GLU A 439 24.79 -6.91 -3.04
C GLU A 439 23.93 -7.29 -4.26
N ILE A 440 22.92 -8.14 -4.09
CA ILE A 440 21.96 -8.50 -5.16
C ILE A 440 21.28 -7.25 -5.73
N MET A 441 20.78 -6.37 -4.85
CA MET A 441 20.12 -5.11 -5.24
C MET A 441 21.08 -4.15 -5.95
N THR A 442 22.34 -4.10 -5.52
CA THR A 442 23.37 -3.21 -6.07
C THR A 442 23.88 -3.69 -7.43
N ASN A 443 24.14 -4.99 -7.57
CA ASN A 443 24.63 -5.59 -8.80
C ASN A 443 23.56 -5.54 -9.90
N GLY A 444 22.32 -5.94 -9.59
CA GLY A 444 21.25 -6.08 -10.59
C GLY A 444 21.57 -7.12 -11.68
N MET A 445 20.68 -7.23 -12.68
CA MET A 445 20.80 -8.19 -13.78
C MET A 445 20.85 -7.48 -15.14
N ILE A 446 21.73 -7.92 -16.03
CA ILE A 446 21.83 -7.34 -17.37
C ILE A 446 20.73 -7.87 -18.27
N VAL A 447 20.10 -6.97 -19.02
CA VAL A 447 19.09 -7.30 -20.03
C VAL A 447 19.50 -6.78 -21.41
N ASN A 448 19.14 -7.52 -22.45
CA ASN A 448 19.30 -7.09 -23.84
C ASN A 448 18.08 -6.25 -24.26
N PRO A 449 18.23 -4.92 -24.46
CA PRO A 449 17.10 -4.05 -24.78
C PRO A 449 16.54 -4.31 -26.18
N ASP A 450 17.34 -4.74 -27.14
CA ASP A 450 16.88 -5.01 -28.51
C ASP A 450 16.00 -6.25 -28.54
N ARG A 451 16.43 -7.33 -27.86
CA ARG A 451 15.62 -8.53 -27.69
C ARG A 451 14.31 -8.25 -26.97
N LEU A 452 14.32 -7.39 -25.95
CA LEU A 452 13.09 -6.97 -25.26
C LEU A 452 12.15 -6.19 -26.19
N ARG A 453 12.65 -5.33 -27.08
CA ARG A 453 11.83 -4.61 -28.08
C ARG A 453 11.26 -5.54 -29.15
N GLU A 454 11.99 -6.57 -29.54
CA GLU A 454 11.49 -7.61 -30.44
C GLU A 454 10.33 -8.35 -29.80
N ILE A 455 10.50 -8.80 -28.55
CA ILE A 455 9.44 -9.45 -27.76
C ILE A 455 8.26 -8.49 -27.59
N ASP A 456 8.48 -7.20 -27.33
CA ASP A 456 7.41 -6.21 -27.19
C ASP A 456 6.50 -6.14 -28.42
N ARG A 457 7.09 -6.18 -29.62
CA ARG A 457 6.37 -6.20 -30.91
C ARG A 457 5.66 -7.53 -31.16
N GLU A 458 6.29 -8.65 -30.82
CA GLU A 458 5.64 -9.97 -30.92
C GLU A 458 4.40 -10.05 -30.02
N LEU A 459 4.51 -9.55 -28.78
CA LEU A 459 3.40 -9.51 -27.83
C LEU A 459 2.29 -8.59 -28.33
N ASP A 460 2.60 -7.41 -28.88
CA ASP A 460 1.59 -6.52 -29.47
C ASP A 460 0.80 -7.20 -30.58
N LYS A 461 1.51 -7.92 -31.47
CA LYS A 461 0.86 -8.67 -32.54
C LYS A 461 -0.11 -9.73 -31.97
N GLY A 462 0.33 -10.53 -31.00
CA GLY A 462 -0.51 -11.55 -30.37
C GLY A 462 -1.70 -10.96 -29.60
N ILE A 463 -1.52 -9.81 -28.96
CA ILE A 463 -2.60 -9.07 -28.28
C ILE A 463 -3.66 -8.62 -29.29
N MET A 464 -3.24 -8.07 -30.44
CA MET A 464 -4.16 -7.64 -31.49
C MET A 464 -4.89 -8.82 -32.16
N GLU A 465 -4.19 -9.92 -32.39
CA GLU A 465 -4.77 -11.16 -32.94
C GLU A 465 -5.86 -11.72 -32.00
N THR A 466 -5.56 -11.84 -30.70
CA THR A 466 -6.53 -12.34 -29.71
C THR A 466 -7.72 -11.39 -29.51
N LEU A 467 -7.51 -10.06 -29.58
CA LEU A 467 -8.62 -9.10 -29.58
C LEU A 467 -9.54 -9.26 -30.78
N THR A 468 -8.96 -9.49 -31.96
CA THR A 468 -9.72 -9.70 -33.20
C THR A 468 -10.54 -10.99 -33.10
N GLN A 469 -9.93 -12.09 -32.64
CA GLN A 469 -10.62 -13.36 -32.41
C GLN A 469 -11.77 -13.21 -31.42
N LEU A 470 -11.54 -12.53 -30.30
CA LEU A 470 -12.59 -12.33 -29.29
C LEU A 470 -13.75 -11.48 -29.83
N ARG A 471 -13.46 -10.42 -30.59
CA ARG A 471 -14.47 -9.60 -31.23
C ARG A 471 -15.30 -10.41 -32.22
N ASP A 472 -14.64 -11.22 -33.04
CA ASP A 472 -15.30 -12.02 -34.07
C ASP A 472 -16.17 -13.11 -33.42
N MET A 473 -15.74 -13.70 -32.31
CA MET A 473 -16.54 -14.62 -31.50
C MET A 473 -17.75 -13.93 -30.84
N ALA A 474 -17.56 -12.73 -30.29
CA ALA A 474 -18.61 -12.01 -29.56
C ALA A 474 -19.60 -11.28 -30.48
N GLY A 475 -19.23 -10.99 -31.73
CA GLY A 475 -20.01 -10.13 -32.64
C GLY A 475 -20.05 -8.65 -32.19
N ARG A 476 -19.30 -8.30 -31.14
CA ARG A 476 -19.20 -6.98 -30.55
C ARG A 476 -17.84 -6.83 -29.89
N TRP A 477 -17.46 -5.60 -29.57
CA TRP A 477 -16.28 -5.37 -28.75
C TRP A 477 -16.54 -5.82 -27.30
N VAL A 478 -15.60 -6.57 -26.73
CA VAL A 478 -15.61 -7.03 -25.33
C VAL A 478 -14.24 -6.73 -24.74
N ASN A 479 -14.20 -6.06 -23.59
CA ASN A 479 -12.94 -5.78 -22.89
C ASN A 479 -12.43 -7.04 -22.18
N PRO A 480 -11.29 -7.64 -22.58
CA PRO A 480 -10.75 -8.87 -21.97
C PRO A 480 -10.36 -8.73 -20.50
N ASN A 481 -10.13 -7.50 -20.06
CA ASN A 481 -9.73 -7.18 -18.68
C ASN A 481 -10.93 -6.90 -17.77
N SER A 482 -12.16 -6.82 -18.31
CA SER A 482 -13.37 -6.63 -17.50
C SER A 482 -13.96 -7.98 -17.10
N THR A 483 -13.82 -8.34 -15.82
CA THR A 483 -14.43 -9.56 -15.24
C THR A 483 -15.92 -9.64 -15.55
N GLN A 484 -16.65 -8.53 -15.44
CA GLN A 484 -18.09 -8.48 -15.71
C GLN A 484 -18.42 -8.72 -17.19
N GLN A 485 -17.73 -8.04 -18.12
CA GLN A 485 -18.00 -8.22 -19.54
C GLN A 485 -17.63 -9.63 -20.02
N ILE A 486 -16.56 -10.21 -19.46
CA ILE A 486 -16.12 -11.56 -19.80
C ILE A 486 -17.05 -12.63 -19.24
N ALA A 487 -17.48 -12.50 -17.97
CA ALA A 487 -18.44 -13.42 -17.39
C ALA A 487 -19.77 -13.39 -18.15
N GLN A 488 -20.24 -12.21 -18.55
CA GLN A 488 -21.42 -12.04 -19.38
C GLN A 488 -21.24 -12.68 -20.77
N PHE A 489 -20.11 -12.45 -21.44
CA PHE A 489 -19.81 -13.04 -22.74
C PHE A 489 -19.76 -14.57 -22.68
N LEU A 490 -19.09 -15.15 -21.69
CA LEU A 490 -19.00 -16.60 -21.51
C LEU A 490 -20.34 -17.23 -21.15
N TYR A 491 -21.20 -16.51 -20.42
CA TYR A 491 -22.59 -16.91 -20.20
C TYR A 491 -23.42 -16.91 -21.50
N GLU A 492 -23.32 -15.85 -22.31
CA GLU A 492 -23.98 -15.75 -23.63
C GLU A 492 -23.55 -16.88 -24.58
N LYS A 493 -22.32 -17.40 -24.43
CA LYS A 493 -21.77 -18.53 -25.18
C LYS A 493 -22.07 -19.90 -24.57
N GLY A 494 -22.82 -19.95 -23.47
CA GLY A 494 -23.12 -21.20 -22.76
C GLY A 494 -21.88 -21.90 -22.21
N VAL A 495 -20.81 -21.15 -21.90
CA VAL A 495 -19.64 -21.64 -21.16
C VAL A 495 -19.92 -21.56 -19.66
N PHE A 496 -20.41 -20.42 -19.20
CA PHE A 496 -20.82 -20.22 -17.82
C PHE A 496 -22.31 -20.43 -17.65
N GLU A 497 -22.70 -20.95 -16.48
CA GLU A 497 -24.10 -21.11 -16.09
C GLU A 497 -24.72 -19.80 -15.58
N SER A 498 -23.89 -18.83 -15.21
CA SER A 498 -24.32 -17.53 -14.70
C SER A 498 -23.36 -16.41 -15.12
N PRO A 499 -23.87 -15.21 -15.44
CA PRO A 499 -23.05 -14.04 -15.72
C PRO A 499 -22.33 -13.48 -14.49
N LEU A 500 -22.59 -14.03 -13.30
CA LEU A 500 -21.92 -13.67 -12.04
C LEU A 500 -20.75 -14.60 -11.69
N THR A 501 -20.45 -15.58 -12.54
CA THR A 501 -19.34 -16.52 -12.33
C THR A 501 -18.01 -15.78 -12.35
N SER A 502 -17.10 -16.09 -11.40
CA SER A 502 -15.76 -15.49 -11.39
C SER A 502 -14.98 -15.85 -12.66
N THR A 503 -14.15 -14.93 -13.14
CA THR A 503 -13.26 -15.15 -14.28
C THR A 503 -11.80 -15.26 -13.85
N ASP A 504 -11.55 -15.59 -12.58
CA ASP A 504 -10.19 -15.83 -12.07
C ASP A 504 -9.58 -17.07 -12.73
N ALA A 505 -8.24 -17.15 -12.72
CA ALA A 505 -7.50 -18.18 -13.43
C ALA A 505 -7.98 -19.60 -13.10
N GLU A 506 -8.19 -19.92 -11.82
CA GLU A 506 -8.63 -21.24 -11.36
C GLU A 506 -10.02 -21.64 -11.89
N VAL A 507 -10.95 -20.68 -11.99
CA VAL A 507 -12.29 -20.96 -12.53
C VAL A 507 -12.23 -21.13 -14.04
N MET A 508 -11.47 -20.26 -14.72
CA MET A 508 -11.29 -20.31 -16.16
C MET A 508 -10.61 -21.61 -16.61
N ASP A 509 -9.65 -22.13 -15.83
CA ASP A 509 -8.93 -23.38 -16.13
C ASP A 509 -9.86 -24.61 -16.24
N ARG A 510 -11.03 -24.58 -15.59
CA ARG A 510 -12.04 -25.66 -15.69
C ARG A 510 -12.71 -25.74 -17.07
N PHE A 511 -12.60 -24.68 -17.86
CA PHE A 511 -13.21 -24.54 -19.19
C PHE A 511 -12.13 -24.34 -20.26
N ASN A 512 -10.88 -24.73 -19.99
CA ASN A 512 -9.76 -24.51 -20.89
C ASN A 512 -9.81 -25.36 -22.17
N ASP A 513 -10.80 -26.24 -22.30
CA ASP A 513 -11.13 -26.94 -23.54
C ASP A 513 -11.88 -26.03 -24.53
N ARG A 514 -12.62 -25.03 -24.03
CA ARG A 514 -13.41 -24.07 -24.81
C ARG A 514 -12.51 -23.03 -25.47
N GLU A 515 -12.75 -22.77 -26.75
CA GLU A 515 -11.93 -21.85 -27.54
C GLU A 515 -12.03 -20.41 -27.03
N GLU A 516 -13.22 -19.99 -26.61
CA GLU A 516 -13.45 -18.66 -26.05
C GLU A 516 -12.56 -18.40 -24.83
N VAL A 517 -12.45 -19.40 -23.95
CA VAL A 517 -11.66 -19.34 -22.72
C VAL A 517 -10.18 -19.31 -23.03
N LYS A 518 -9.70 -20.16 -23.96
CA LYS A 518 -8.30 -20.17 -24.40
C LYS A 518 -7.86 -18.81 -24.93
N VAL A 519 -8.66 -18.18 -25.79
CA VAL A 519 -8.35 -16.85 -26.35
C VAL A 519 -8.27 -15.79 -25.26
N ILE A 520 -9.20 -15.80 -24.30
CA ILE A 520 -9.19 -14.86 -23.16
C ILE A 520 -7.96 -15.08 -22.26
N GLN A 521 -7.66 -16.33 -21.89
CA GLN A 521 -6.49 -16.65 -21.05
C GLN A 521 -5.20 -16.24 -21.76
N LYS A 522 -5.07 -16.56 -23.06
CA LYS A 522 -3.94 -16.16 -23.90
C LYS A 522 -3.77 -14.64 -23.93
N HIS A 523 -4.84 -13.90 -24.16
CA HIS A 523 -4.80 -12.44 -24.18
C HIS A 523 -4.32 -11.87 -22.84
N ARG A 524 -4.91 -12.31 -21.72
CA ARG A 524 -4.53 -11.87 -20.37
C ARG A 524 -3.08 -12.21 -20.05
N GLU A 525 -2.60 -13.39 -20.48
CA GLU A 525 -1.19 -13.78 -20.34
C GLU A 525 -0.28 -12.82 -21.11
N LEU A 526 -0.56 -12.55 -22.39
CA LEU A 526 0.26 -11.66 -23.22
C LEU A 526 0.32 -10.23 -22.67
N VAL A 527 -0.84 -9.68 -22.25
CA VAL A 527 -0.92 -8.35 -21.61
C VAL A 527 -0.10 -8.31 -20.32
N LYS A 528 -0.22 -9.35 -19.48
CA LYS A 528 0.58 -9.47 -18.26
C LYS A 528 2.07 -9.58 -18.58
N LEU A 529 2.46 -10.38 -19.57
CA LEU A 529 3.86 -10.53 -19.97
C LEU A 529 4.48 -9.20 -20.39
N LYS A 530 3.76 -8.45 -21.22
CA LYS A 530 4.15 -7.13 -21.70
C LYS A 530 4.22 -6.11 -20.56
N GLY A 531 3.13 -5.96 -19.80
CA GLY A 531 2.98 -4.92 -18.78
C GLY A 531 3.77 -5.17 -17.50
N THR A 532 3.94 -6.44 -17.09
CA THR A 532 4.60 -6.81 -15.83
C THR A 532 6.10 -7.07 -16.00
N TYR A 533 6.56 -7.52 -17.17
CA TYR A 533 7.98 -7.86 -17.36
C TYR A 533 8.63 -7.02 -18.46
N VAL A 534 8.16 -7.07 -19.71
CA VAL A 534 8.88 -6.45 -20.83
C VAL A 534 9.00 -4.94 -20.69
N LEU A 535 7.88 -4.23 -20.49
CA LEU A 535 7.90 -2.77 -20.36
C LEU A 535 8.66 -2.31 -19.11
N PRO A 536 8.50 -2.92 -17.91
CA PRO A 536 9.31 -2.58 -16.75
C PRO A 536 10.81 -2.84 -16.94
N LEU A 537 11.21 -3.97 -17.55
CA LEU A 537 12.63 -4.26 -17.83
C LEU A 537 13.25 -3.24 -18.79
N LEU A 538 12.48 -2.79 -19.79
CA LEU A 538 12.92 -1.67 -20.64
C LEU A 538 12.99 -0.37 -19.83
N LYS A 539 11.97 -0.04 -19.05
CA LYS A 539 11.85 1.26 -18.38
C LYS A 539 12.90 1.47 -17.28
N TYR A 540 13.12 0.47 -16.43
CA TYR A 540 13.90 0.60 -15.19
C TYR A 540 15.36 0.18 -15.33
N ARG A 541 15.83 -0.07 -16.56
CA ARG A 541 17.25 -0.36 -16.80
C ARG A 541 18.10 0.88 -16.62
N ASP A 542 19.29 0.71 -16.07
CA ASP A 542 20.31 1.75 -16.00
C ASP A 542 20.99 1.97 -17.37
N LYS A 543 21.96 2.90 -17.41
CA LYS A 543 22.76 3.19 -18.61
C LYS A 543 23.60 2.00 -19.11
N ASN A 544 23.88 1.02 -18.26
CA ASN A 544 24.63 -0.19 -18.57
C ASN A 544 23.69 -1.37 -18.90
N SER A 545 22.39 -1.11 -19.07
CA SER A 545 21.35 -2.12 -19.29
C SER A 545 21.20 -3.12 -18.14
N ARG A 546 21.52 -2.72 -16.91
CA ARG A 546 21.23 -3.48 -15.69
C ARG A 546 19.89 -3.06 -15.10
N VAL A 547 19.13 -4.04 -14.64
CA VAL A 547 17.89 -3.84 -13.89
C VAL A 547 18.14 -4.20 -12.44
N HIS A 548 17.84 -3.26 -11.56
CA HIS A 548 18.03 -3.39 -10.12
C HIS A 548 16.65 -3.54 -9.48
N SER A 549 16.39 -4.72 -8.92
CA SER A 549 15.13 -4.99 -8.21
C SER A 549 15.32 -4.71 -6.73
N ASP A 550 14.26 -4.19 -6.10
CA ASP A 550 14.22 -4.05 -4.65
C ASP A 550 13.81 -5.37 -4.02
N MET A 551 14.52 -5.73 -2.96
CA MET A 551 14.34 -6.99 -2.25
C MET A 551 13.77 -6.72 -0.86
N SER A 552 12.71 -7.44 -0.50
CA SER A 552 12.11 -7.37 0.83
C SER A 552 12.18 -8.72 1.53
N MET A 553 12.67 -8.71 2.76
CA MET A 553 12.74 -9.90 3.63
C MET A 553 11.47 -10.10 4.46
N SER A 554 10.68 -9.04 4.63
CA SER A 554 9.53 -8.97 5.55
C SER A 554 8.17 -8.92 4.83
N ALA A 555 8.15 -9.05 3.50
CA ALA A 555 6.93 -8.96 2.69
C ALA A 555 6.10 -10.25 2.63
N THR A 556 6.72 -11.44 2.72
CA THR A 556 6.00 -12.71 2.60
C THR A 556 5.81 -13.38 3.96
N GLU A 557 4.66 -14.01 4.20
CA GLU A 557 4.41 -14.77 5.45
C GLU A 557 5.31 -16.01 5.56
N THR A 558 5.81 -16.53 4.43
CA THR A 558 6.62 -17.76 4.37
C THR A 558 8.11 -17.55 4.72
N GLY A 559 8.54 -16.31 4.93
CA GLY A 559 9.96 -15.95 5.10
C GLY A 559 10.77 -15.92 3.80
N ARG A 560 10.14 -16.09 2.64
CA ARG A 560 10.80 -15.94 1.34
C ARG A 560 11.03 -14.47 1.02
N LEU A 561 12.16 -14.18 0.38
CA LEU A 561 12.41 -12.87 -0.22
C LEU A 561 11.33 -12.55 -1.26
N ALA A 562 10.87 -11.30 -1.31
CA ALA A 562 10.04 -10.78 -2.38
C ALA A 562 10.80 -9.73 -3.19
N SER A 563 10.64 -9.75 -4.51
CA SER A 563 11.18 -8.74 -5.42
C SER A 563 10.11 -7.76 -5.91
N SER A 564 10.38 -6.46 -5.85
CA SER A 564 9.55 -5.38 -6.39
C SER A 564 10.37 -4.41 -7.26
N ASN A 565 9.75 -3.36 -7.80
CA ASN A 565 10.38 -2.45 -8.77
C ASN A 565 11.10 -3.21 -9.91
N VAL A 566 10.30 -4.03 -10.60
CA VAL A 566 10.62 -5.19 -11.45
C VAL A 566 10.67 -6.50 -10.65
N ASN A 567 9.64 -7.34 -10.82
CA ASN A 567 9.60 -8.64 -10.18
C ASN A 567 10.44 -9.67 -10.97
N LEU A 568 11.70 -9.84 -10.56
CA LEU A 568 12.65 -10.75 -11.20
C LEU A 568 12.42 -12.22 -10.80
N GLN A 569 11.78 -12.49 -9.66
CA GLN A 569 11.55 -13.86 -9.17
C GLN A 569 10.46 -14.59 -9.96
N ASN A 570 9.43 -13.87 -10.41
CA ASN A 570 8.23 -14.47 -10.99
C ASN A 570 8.16 -14.43 -12.52
N VAL A 571 9.29 -14.29 -13.23
CA VAL A 571 9.29 -14.36 -14.70
C VAL A 571 8.86 -15.79 -15.12
N PRO A 572 7.77 -15.98 -15.90
CA PRO A 572 7.25 -17.30 -16.21
C PRO A 572 8.27 -18.20 -16.89
N THR A 573 8.37 -19.46 -16.45
CA THR A 573 9.37 -20.43 -16.95
C THR A 573 8.80 -21.45 -17.92
N ARG A 574 7.49 -21.73 -17.84
CA ARG A 574 6.86 -22.84 -18.57
C ARG A 574 6.35 -22.45 -19.96
N THR A 575 6.09 -21.17 -20.20
CA THR A 575 5.56 -20.70 -21.48
C THR A 575 6.68 -20.30 -22.42
N GLU A 576 6.45 -20.41 -23.73
CA GLU A 576 7.44 -20.05 -24.75
C GLU A 576 7.81 -18.56 -24.64
N GLN A 577 6.81 -17.69 -24.49
CA GLN A 577 7.02 -16.25 -24.33
C GLN A 577 7.76 -15.92 -23.02
N GLY A 578 7.46 -16.63 -21.93
CA GLY A 578 8.22 -16.52 -20.68
C GLY A 578 9.70 -16.89 -20.85
N ARG A 579 10.00 -17.97 -21.59
CA ARG A 579 11.36 -18.37 -21.94
C ARG A 579 12.07 -17.30 -22.78
N LYS A 580 11.41 -16.74 -23.80
CA LYS A 580 11.98 -15.64 -24.60
C LYS A 580 12.37 -14.44 -23.74
N ILE A 581 11.54 -14.08 -22.75
CA ILE A 581 11.85 -12.99 -21.80
C ILE A 581 13.06 -13.35 -20.93
N ARG A 582 13.16 -14.60 -20.45
CA ARG A 582 14.34 -15.05 -19.68
C ARG A 582 15.62 -15.00 -20.50
N ASP A 583 15.56 -15.35 -21.77
CA ASP A 583 16.71 -15.27 -22.67
C ASP A 583 17.12 -13.82 -23.01
N ALA A 584 16.31 -12.83 -22.64
CA ALA A 584 16.72 -11.43 -22.70
C ALA A 584 17.66 -11.05 -21.54
N PHE A 585 17.73 -11.85 -20.48
CA PHE A 585 18.76 -11.71 -19.45
C PHE A 585 20.07 -12.32 -19.97
N VAL A 586 21.14 -11.53 -19.97
CA VAL A 586 22.43 -11.89 -20.58
C VAL A 586 23.58 -11.69 -19.58
N SER A 587 24.73 -12.30 -19.85
CA SER A 587 25.95 -12.05 -19.07
C SER A 587 26.75 -10.87 -19.66
N GLU A 588 27.63 -10.27 -18.85
CA GLU A 588 28.53 -9.18 -19.30
C GLU A 588 29.41 -9.57 -20.49
N LEU A 589 29.70 -10.86 -20.66
CA LEU A 589 30.57 -11.38 -21.70
C LEU A 589 29.82 -11.78 -22.98
N GLY A 590 28.50 -11.57 -23.06
CA GLY A 590 27.69 -12.05 -24.18
C GLY A 590 27.62 -13.58 -24.29
N VAL A 591 28.09 -14.30 -23.26
CA VAL A 591 28.08 -15.77 -23.19
C VAL A 591 26.87 -16.19 -22.37
N SER A 592 25.95 -16.92 -22.98
CA SER A 592 24.85 -17.55 -22.25
C SER A 592 25.43 -18.45 -21.15
N SER A 593 24.99 -18.27 -19.90
CA SER A 593 25.12 -19.31 -18.89
C SER A 593 24.22 -20.46 -19.33
N GLY A 594 24.80 -21.38 -20.09
CA GLY A 594 24.13 -22.57 -20.58
C GLY A 594 23.81 -23.52 -19.42
N SER A 595 22.55 -23.99 -19.44
CA SER A 595 21.92 -25.09 -18.68
C SER A 595 21.92 -25.02 -17.16
#